data_AF-M1K9Z6-F1
#
_entry.id   AF-M1K9Z6-F1
#
_cell.length_a   1.000
_cell.length_b   1.000
_cell.length_c   1.000
_cell.angle_alpha   90.00
_cell.angle_beta   90.00
_cell.angle_gamma   90.00
#
_symmetry.space_group_name_H-M   'P 1'
#
loop_
_entity.id
_entity.type
_entity.pdbx_description
1 polymer ?
#
loop_
_entity_poly.entity_id
_entity_poly.type
_entity_poly.pdbx_seq_one_letter_code
_entity_poly.pdbx_strand_id
1 'polypeptide(L)'
;MKGNHALPNNHFRKTSLKIRIHHDPETKARVMAEKKLRKAKALFPMPLKKLRPIVRCPTIKYNRNERLGRGFTAAECEKAGLDYRHARRLGIAVDLRRRDTNQEAFDKNVERIKTYLGKITIYESVKEARESGAKPYTKEIMPFVKPKPVVGSISREEVASYE
;
A
#
# COMPACT_ATOMS: atom_id res chain seq x y z
N MET A 1 -2.11 18.42 46.64
CA MET A 1 -1.70 19.34 45.57
C MET A 1 -1.45 20.69 46.20
N LYS A 2 -0.35 21.35 45.87
CA LYS A 2 -0.07 22.72 46.32
C LYS A 2 -0.05 23.62 45.07
N GLY A 3 -0.50 24.87 45.20
CA GLY A 3 -0.56 25.83 44.10
C GLY A 3 -1.78 25.65 43.17
N ASN A 4 -1.85 26.49 42.14
CA ASN A 4 -2.90 26.47 41.13
C ASN A 4 -2.44 25.68 39.89
N HIS A 5 -2.77 24.40 39.84
CA HIS A 5 -2.42 23.49 38.74
C HIS A 5 -3.64 22.73 38.25
N ALA A 6 -3.59 22.29 36.99
CA ALA A 6 -4.58 21.38 36.43
C ALA A 6 -4.61 20.07 37.22
N LEU A 7 -5.81 19.53 37.42
CA LEU A 7 -6.02 18.29 38.17
C LEU A 7 -5.20 17.12 37.56
N PRO A 8 -4.54 16.29 38.38
CA PRO A 8 -3.63 15.28 37.89
C PRO A 8 -4.43 14.03 37.50
N ASN A 9 -4.36 13.62 36.24
CA ASN A 9 -5.02 12.41 35.74
C ASN A 9 -4.05 11.21 35.63
N ASN A 10 -3.30 10.97 36.71
CA ASN A 10 -2.23 9.98 36.74
C ASN A 10 -2.77 8.59 37.12
N HIS A 11 -2.76 7.66 36.16
CA HIS A 11 -3.30 6.31 36.33
C HIS A 11 -2.25 5.29 36.84
N PHE A 12 -1.44 5.68 37.84
CA PHE A 12 -0.38 4.85 38.43
C PHE A 12 -0.76 4.14 39.73
N ARG A 13 -2.06 4.07 40.05
CA ARG A 13 -2.56 3.51 41.32
C ARG A 13 -2.62 1.97 41.35
N LYS A 14 -2.48 1.32 40.19
CA LYS A 14 -2.50 -0.15 40.09
C LYS A 14 -1.08 -0.69 40.30
N THR A 15 -0.93 -1.62 41.23
CA THR A 15 0.35 -2.33 41.46
C THR A 15 0.69 -3.30 40.33
N SER A 16 -0.30 -3.72 39.54
CA SER A 16 -0.14 -4.63 38.40
C SER A 16 0.32 -3.96 37.10
N LEU A 17 0.79 -2.70 37.15
CA LEU A 17 1.27 -1.99 35.98
C LEU A 17 2.57 -2.61 35.47
N LYS A 18 2.58 -2.96 34.18
CA LYS A 18 3.76 -3.51 33.51
C LYS A 18 4.46 -2.40 32.74
N ILE A 19 5.72 -2.17 33.05
CA ILE A 19 6.57 -1.19 32.34
C ILE A 19 7.30 -1.94 31.23
N ARG A 20 7.06 -1.54 29.97
CA ARG A 20 7.83 -2.03 28.82
C ARG A 20 8.95 -1.04 28.53
N ILE A 21 10.20 -1.49 28.64
CA ILE A 21 11.37 -0.70 28.28
C ILE A 21 11.97 -1.23 26.98
N HIS A 22 12.40 -0.32 26.11
CA HIS A 22 13.01 -0.65 24.82
C HIS A 22 14.54 -0.58 24.93
N HIS A 23 15.15 -1.61 25.53
CA HIS A 23 16.61 -1.64 25.79
C HIS A 23 17.46 -1.65 24.52
N ASP A 24 17.11 -2.47 23.52
CA ASP A 24 17.92 -2.62 22.30
C ASP A 24 17.10 -2.30 21.03
N PRO A 25 16.87 -1.02 20.70
CA PRO A 25 16.18 -0.65 19.46
C PRO A 25 17.02 -0.97 18.22
N GLU A 26 18.34 -0.82 18.30
CA GLU A 26 19.27 -1.01 17.18
C GLU A 26 19.39 -2.48 16.75
N THR A 27 19.50 -3.40 17.72
CA THR A 27 19.56 -4.84 17.44
C THR A 27 18.29 -5.31 16.73
N LYS A 28 17.13 -4.82 17.16
CA LYS A 28 15.84 -5.11 16.52
C LYS A 28 15.81 -4.61 15.07
N ALA A 29 16.29 -3.40 14.81
CA ALA A 29 16.37 -2.86 13.46
C ALA A 29 17.28 -3.71 12.56
N ARG A 30 18.46 -4.11 13.07
CA ARG A 30 19.42 -4.97 12.35
C ARG A 30 18.82 -6.34 12.01
N VAL A 31 18.18 -7.00 12.99
CA VAL A 31 17.52 -8.30 12.79
C VAL A 31 16.39 -8.21 11.76
N MET A 32 15.63 -7.11 11.75
CA MET A 32 14.56 -6.91 10.77
C MET A 32 15.13 -6.69 9.35
N ALA A 33 16.24 -5.96 9.21
CA ALA A 33 16.92 -5.78 7.93
C ALA A 33 17.47 -7.12 7.38
N GLU A 34 18.10 -7.93 8.24
CA GLU A 34 18.61 -9.25 7.88
C GLU A 34 17.49 -10.20 7.44
N LYS A 35 16.38 -10.24 8.19
CA LYS A 35 15.18 -11.02 7.80
C LYS A 35 14.65 -10.60 6.43
N LYS A 36 14.63 -9.29 6.14
CA LYS A 36 14.22 -8.75 4.84
C LYS A 36 15.18 -9.21 3.73
N LEU A 37 16.49 -9.14 3.96
CA LEU A 37 17.52 -9.57 3.03
C LEU A 37 17.44 -11.08 2.74
N ARG A 38 17.33 -11.91 3.79
CA ARG A 38 17.18 -13.37 3.66
C ARG A 38 15.96 -13.73 2.81
N LYS A 39 14.83 -13.07 3.06
CA LYS A 39 13.61 -13.27 2.27
C LYS A 39 13.78 -12.82 0.82
N ALA A 40 14.46 -11.70 0.58
CA ALA A 40 14.73 -11.20 -0.77
C ALA A 40 15.64 -12.17 -1.56
N LYS A 41 16.69 -12.71 -0.92
CA LYS A 41 17.56 -13.73 -1.54
C LYS A 41 16.79 -15.00 -1.92
N ALA A 42 15.89 -15.47 -1.05
CA ALA A 42 15.08 -16.66 -1.32
C ALA A 42 14.09 -16.47 -2.48
N LEU A 43 13.53 -15.26 -2.63
CA LEU A 43 12.54 -14.93 -3.66
C LEU A 43 13.14 -14.49 -5.00
N PHE A 44 14.44 -14.23 -5.06
CA PHE A 44 15.10 -13.72 -6.26
C PHE A 44 14.75 -14.58 -7.50
N PRO A 45 14.31 -13.97 -8.63
CA PRO A 45 14.27 -12.53 -8.95
C PRO A 45 12.97 -11.78 -8.58
N MET A 46 11.98 -12.43 -7.95
CA MET A 46 10.69 -11.81 -7.65
C MET A 46 10.80 -10.62 -6.68
N PRO A 47 9.94 -9.59 -6.82
CA PRO A 47 9.89 -8.47 -5.89
C PRO A 47 9.35 -8.90 -4.51
N LEU A 48 9.80 -8.21 -3.46
CA LEU A 48 9.43 -8.55 -2.07
C LEU A 48 7.98 -8.17 -1.71
N LYS A 49 7.49 -7.09 -2.30
CA LYS A 49 6.14 -6.53 -2.06
C LYS A 49 5.21 -6.96 -3.19
N LYS A 50 3.93 -7.08 -2.89
CA LYS A 50 2.88 -7.36 -3.87
C LYS A 50 2.30 -6.06 -4.44
N LEU A 51 1.76 -6.11 -5.66
CA LEU A 51 0.95 -5.01 -6.18
C LEU A 51 -0.31 -4.86 -5.34
N ARG A 52 -0.65 -3.62 -4.98
CA ARG A 52 -1.86 -3.27 -4.21
C ARG A 52 -2.69 -2.24 -4.96
N PRO A 53 -4.04 -2.25 -4.83
CA PRO A 53 -4.92 -1.28 -5.48
C PRO A 53 -4.84 0.08 -4.81
N ILE A 54 -5.36 1.09 -5.50
CA ILE A 54 -5.60 2.42 -4.95
C ILE A 54 -7.06 2.46 -4.48
N VAL A 55 -7.27 2.88 -3.23
CA VAL A 55 -8.59 2.89 -2.60
C VAL A 55 -8.77 4.19 -1.80
N ARG A 56 -10.00 4.72 -1.81
CA ARG A 56 -10.40 5.88 -1.01
C ARG A 56 -10.46 5.56 0.49
N CYS A 57 -10.15 6.53 1.33
CA CYS A 57 -10.31 6.39 2.77
C CYS A 57 -11.80 6.58 3.19
N PRO A 58 -12.25 5.98 4.30
CA PRO A 58 -13.69 5.84 4.57
C PRO A 58 -14.39 7.09 5.14
N THR A 59 -13.82 7.78 6.13
CA THR A 59 -14.55 8.85 6.86
C THR A 59 -14.54 10.18 6.12
N ILE A 60 -15.49 11.08 6.43
CA ILE A 60 -15.57 12.45 5.87
C ILE A 60 -14.23 13.19 6.01
N LYS A 61 -13.52 13.00 7.13
CA LYS A 61 -12.20 13.59 7.35
C LYS A 61 -11.15 13.15 6.32
N TYR A 62 -11.24 11.91 5.81
CA TYR A 62 -10.19 11.30 5.01
C TYR A 62 -10.60 10.92 3.58
N ASN A 63 -11.88 10.96 3.21
CA ASN A 63 -12.39 10.55 1.89
C ASN A 63 -11.76 11.31 0.70
N ARG A 64 -11.28 12.53 0.93
CA ARG A 64 -10.50 13.32 -0.03
C ARG A 64 -9.17 12.66 -0.40
N ASN A 65 -8.64 11.80 0.47
CA ASN A 65 -7.38 11.11 0.30
C ASN A 65 -7.57 9.67 -0.21
N GLU A 66 -6.67 9.26 -1.10
CA GLU A 66 -6.47 7.88 -1.51
C GLU A 66 -5.28 7.25 -0.78
N ARG A 67 -5.27 5.93 -0.71
CA ARG A 67 -4.19 5.13 -0.12
C ARG A 67 -4.06 3.79 -0.82
N LEU A 68 -2.95 3.10 -0.57
CA LEU A 68 -2.82 1.70 -0.99
C LEU A 68 -3.78 0.82 -0.16
N GLY A 69 -4.60 0.06 -0.88
CA GLY A 69 -5.55 -0.88 -0.31
C GLY A 69 -4.92 -2.22 0.10
N ARG A 70 -5.77 -3.16 0.53
CA ARG A 70 -5.32 -4.50 0.92
C ARG A 70 -5.03 -5.39 -0.29
N GLY A 71 -5.94 -5.41 -1.27
CA GLY A 71 -5.86 -6.21 -2.49
C GLY A 71 -7.00 -5.88 -3.47
N PHE A 72 -6.80 -6.23 -4.73
CA PHE A 72 -7.74 -6.09 -5.84
C PHE A 72 -8.95 -7.00 -5.67
N THR A 73 -10.12 -6.60 -6.16
CA THR A 73 -11.29 -7.48 -6.18
C THR A 73 -11.16 -8.54 -7.26
N ALA A 74 -11.96 -9.61 -7.18
CA ALA A 74 -11.99 -10.62 -8.23
C ALA A 74 -12.46 -10.02 -9.57
N ALA A 75 -13.46 -9.12 -9.53
CA ALA A 75 -13.98 -8.44 -10.71
C ALA A 75 -12.94 -7.52 -11.38
N GLU A 76 -12.14 -6.78 -10.60
CA GLU A 76 -11.03 -5.97 -11.15
C GLU A 76 -10.00 -6.86 -11.86
N CYS A 77 -9.64 -8.02 -11.28
CA CYS A 77 -8.72 -8.97 -11.91
C CYS A 77 -9.31 -9.56 -13.20
N GLU A 78 -10.57 -9.98 -13.17
CA GLU A 78 -11.26 -10.56 -14.31
C GLU A 78 -11.36 -9.56 -15.47
N LYS A 79 -11.71 -8.30 -15.20
CA LYS A 79 -11.74 -7.23 -16.21
C LYS A 79 -10.36 -6.92 -16.77
N ALA A 80 -9.29 -7.14 -16.00
CA ALA A 80 -7.91 -7.04 -16.45
C ALA A 80 -7.44 -8.26 -17.28
N GLY A 81 -8.28 -9.29 -17.45
CA GLY A 81 -7.97 -10.51 -18.20
C GLY A 81 -7.26 -11.58 -17.39
N LEU A 82 -7.36 -11.55 -16.05
CA LEU A 82 -6.73 -12.52 -15.16
C LEU A 82 -7.75 -13.20 -14.26
N ASP A 83 -7.63 -14.51 -14.10
CA ASP A 83 -8.24 -15.18 -12.96
C ASP A 83 -7.57 -14.73 -11.64
N TYR A 84 -8.37 -14.55 -10.60
CA TYR A 84 -7.88 -14.05 -9.31
C TYR A 84 -6.86 -15.01 -8.66
N ARG A 85 -6.92 -16.33 -8.92
CA ARG A 85 -5.93 -17.31 -8.42
C ARG A 85 -4.63 -17.19 -9.20
N HIS A 86 -4.72 -16.94 -10.50
CA HIS A 86 -3.54 -16.67 -11.34
C HIS A 86 -2.86 -15.34 -10.94
N ALA A 87 -3.63 -14.28 -10.72
CA ALA A 87 -3.12 -12.99 -10.24
C ALA A 87 -2.32 -13.13 -8.93
N ARG A 88 -2.77 -13.97 -7.99
CA ARG A 88 -2.04 -14.23 -6.73
C ARG A 88 -0.65 -14.83 -6.94
N ARG A 89 -0.47 -15.65 -7.99
CA ARG A 89 0.82 -16.25 -8.37
C ARG A 89 1.77 -15.22 -8.96
N LEU A 90 1.24 -14.30 -9.78
CA LEU A 90 2.00 -13.20 -10.40
C LEU A 90 2.44 -12.10 -9.42
N GLY A 91 2.11 -12.19 -8.14
CA GLY A 91 2.49 -11.17 -7.14
C GLY A 91 1.48 -10.04 -6.97
N ILE A 92 0.23 -10.23 -7.43
CA ILE A 92 -0.88 -9.29 -7.20
C ILE A 92 -1.60 -9.69 -5.90
N ALA A 93 -1.91 -8.72 -5.04
CA ALA A 93 -2.69 -8.97 -3.83
C ALA A 93 -4.19 -8.95 -4.16
N VAL A 94 -4.96 -9.94 -3.73
CA VAL A 94 -6.42 -10.04 -3.96
C VAL A 94 -7.18 -9.97 -2.64
N ASP A 95 -8.30 -9.26 -2.63
CA ASP A 95 -9.24 -9.17 -1.51
C ASP A 95 -10.68 -9.50 -1.96
N LEU A 96 -11.12 -10.72 -1.63
CA LEU A 96 -12.45 -11.22 -1.99
C LEU A 96 -13.59 -10.59 -1.18
N ARG A 97 -13.28 -9.82 -0.13
CA ARG A 97 -14.30 -9.20 0.74
C ARG A 97 -14.64 -7.78 0.35
N ARG A 98 -13.76 -7.11 -0.42
CA ARG A 98 -13.99 -5.73 -0.87
C ARG A 98 -15.04 -5.77 -1.97
N ARG A 99 -15.99 -4.83 -1.90
CA ARG A 99 -17.03 -4.63 -2.91
C ARG A 99 -16.69 -3.40 -3.74
N ASP A 100 -16.96 -3.47 -5.04
CA ASP A 100 -16.75 -2.36 -5.96
C ASP A 100 -18.05 -1.55 -6.03
N THR A 101 -17.95 -0.26 -5.70
CA THR A 101 -19.10 0.66 -5.66
C THR A 101 -18.94 1.87 -6.57
N ASN A 102 -17.72 2.14 -7.05
CA ASN A 102 -17.40 3.29 -7.88
C ASN A 102 -16.66 2.83 -9.14
N GLN A 103 -17.21 3.19 -10.30
CA GLN A 103 -16.67 2.86 -11.61
C GLN A 103 -15.27 3.47 -11.83
N GLU A 104 -15.05 4.73 -11.45
CA GLU A 104 -13.75 5.39 -11.62
C GLU A 104 -12.63 4.66 -10.86
N ALA A 105 -12.92 4.24 -9.62
CA ALA A 105 -11.95 3.53 -8.79
C ALA A 105 -11.67 2.13 -9.35
N PHE A 106 -12.71 1.48 -9.88
CA PHE A 106 -12.60 0.20 -10.55
C PHE A 106 -11.71 0.31 -11.80
N ASP A 107 -11.97 1.25 -12.69
CA ASP A 107 -11.21 1.44 -13.94
C ASP A 107 -9.74 1.81 -13.66
N LYS A 108 -9.49 2.71 -12.71
CA LYS A 108 -8.13 3.04 -12.24
C LYS A 108 -7.36 1.80 -11.77
N ASN A 109 -8.03 0.88 -11.06
CA ASN A 109 -7.41 -0.34 -10.56
C ASN A 109 -7.20 -1.38 -11.67
N VAL A 110 -8.11 -1.50 -12.62
CA VAL A 110 -7.96 -2.36 -13.81
C VAL A 110 -6.76 -1.89 -14.64
N GLU A 111 -6.67 -0.60 -14.94
CA GLU A 111 -5.54 0.00 -15.65
C GLU A 111 -4.21 -0.23 -14.90
N ARG A 112 -4.25 -0.13 -13.57
CA ARG A 112 -3.10 -0.40 -12.71
C ARG A 112 -2.61 -1.85 -12.80
N ILE A 113 -3.52 -2.83 -12.89
CA ILE A 113 -3.15 -4.23 -13.13
C ILE A 113 -2.53 -4.38 -14.53
N LYS A 114 -3.15 -3.82 -15.57
CA LYS A 114 -2.63 -3.87 -16.94
C LYS A 114 -1.23 -3.25 -17.06
N THR A 115 -1.02 -2.10 -16.42
CA THR A 115 0.29 -1.44 -16.35
C THR A 115 1.33 -2.29 -15.64
N TYR A 116 0.93 -3.06 -14.62
CA TYR A 116 1.83 -3.99 -13.95
C TYR A 116 2.18 -5.17 -14.85
N LEU A 117 1.20 -5.75 -15.55
CA LEU A 117 1.41 -6.84 -16.49
C LEU A 117 2.38 -6.46 -17.62
N GLY A 118 2.25 -5.25 -18.18
CA GLY A 118 3.17 -4.75 -19.22
C GLY A 118 4.61 -4.51 -18.74
N LYS A 119 4.86 -4.57 -17.42
CA LYS A 119 6.19 -4.33 -16.81
C LYS A 119 6.86 -5.60 -16.28
N ILE A 120 6.13 -6.70 -16.14
CA ILE A 120 6.70 -7.94 -15.60
C ILE A 120 7.18 -8.85 -16.73
N THR A 121 8.22 -9.61 -16.45
CA THR A 121 8.69 -10.73 -17.28
C THR A 121 8.40 -12.02 -16.52
N ILE A 122 7.96 -13.05 -17.26
CA ILE A 122 7.72 -14.39 -16.71
C ILE A 122 8.82 -15.30 -17.24
N TYR A 123 9.45 -16.04 -16.32
CA TYR A 123 10.45 -17.05 -16.64
C TYR A 123 9.79 -18.44 -16.62
N GLU A 124 10.31 -19.37 -17.41
CA GLU A 124 9.76 -20.73 -17.48
C GLU A 124 10.16 -21.56 -16.27
N SER A 125 11.37 -21.33 -15.73
CA SER A 125 11.89 -22.06 -14.59
C SER A 125 12.59 -21.18 -13.54
N VAL A 126 12.71 -21.70 -12.32
CA VAL A 126 13.43 -21.02 -11.23
C VAL A 126 14.93 -20.91 -11.53
N LYS A 127 15.50 -21.88 -12.25
CA LYS A 127 16.93 -21.88 -12.62
C LYS A 127 17.21 -20.70 -13.56
N GLU A 128 16.45 -20.63 -14.65
CA GLU A 128 16.52 -19.53 -15.61
C GLU A 128 16.30 -18.16 -14.93
N ALA A 129 15.29 -18.06 -14.07
CA ALA A 129 14.99 -16.83 -13.34
C ALA A 129 16.18 -16.35 -12.48
N ARG A 130 16.95 -17.27 -11.87
CA ARG A 130 18.15 -16.94 -11.08
C ARG A 130 19.35 -16.58 -11.95
N GLU A 131 19.47 -17.20 -13.11
CA GLU A 131 20.55 -16.91 -14.07
C GLU A 131 20.32 -15.58 -14.81
N SER A 132 19.07 -15.12 -14.91
CA SER A 132 18.68 -13.89 -15.61
C SER A 132 19.37 -12.60 -15.13
N GLY A 133 19.95 -12.59 -13.93
CA GLY A 133 20.60 -11.39 -13.36
C GLY A 133 19.65 -10.21 -13.12
N ALA A 134 18.33 -10.41 -13.19
CA ALA A 134 17.36 -9.33 -13.09
C ALA A 134 17.40 -8.63 -11.72
N LYS A 135 17.46 -7.30 -11.70
CA LYS A 135 17.46 -6.53 -10.45
C LYS A 135 16.05 -6.52 -9.83
N PRO A 136 15.82 -7.13 -8.65
CA PRO A 136 14.48 -7.20 -8.07
C PRO A 136 14.02 -5.83 -7.57
N TYR A 137 12.73 -5.54 -7.72
CA TYR A 137 12.14 -4.31 -7.18
C TYR A 137 12.01 -4.39 -5.64
N THR A 138 12.65 -3.46 -4.94
CA THR A 138 12.75 -3.48 -3.47
C THR A 138 11.77 -2.55 -2.75
N LYS A 139 11.32 -1.49 -3.43
CA LYS A 139 10.37 -0.49 -2.91
C LYS A 139 8.92 -0.98 -3.04
N GLU A 140 7.96 -0.14 -2.68
CA GLU A 140 6.54 -0.43 -2.93
C GLU A 140 6.23 -0.34 -4.42
N ILE A 141 5.59 -1.37 -4.99
CA ILE A 141 5.29 -1.43 -6.42
C ILE A 141 4.24 -0.37 -6.75
N MET A 142 4.62 0.54 -7.66
CA MET A 142 3.79 1.67 -8.12
C MET A 142 3.19 2.45 -6.94
N PRO A 143 4.01 3.12 -6.12
CA PRO A 143 3.51 3.78 -4.91
C PRO A 143 2.50 4.88 -5.30
N PHE A 144 1.48 5.07 -4.47
CA PHE A 144 0.57 6.19 -4.65
C PHE A 144 1.31 7.48 -4.28
N VAL A 145 1.46 8.37 -5.26
CA VAL A 145 2.00 9.71 -5.05
C VAL A 145 0.83 10.66 -4.88
N LYS A 146 0.77 11.36 -3.74
CA LYS A 146 -0.27 12.37 -3.52
C LYS A 146 -0.10 13.49 -4.55
N PRO A 147 -1.10 13.78 -5.39
CA PRO A 147 -1.03 14.92 -6.29
C PRO A 147 -0.97 16.19 -5.46
N LYS A 148 -0.13 17.15 -5.88
CA LYS A 148 -0.14 18.49 -5.30
C LYS A 148 -1.41 19.20 -5.80
N PRO A 149 -2.19 19.85 -4.94
CA PRO A 149 -3.35 20.60 -5.39
C PRO A 149 -2.86 21.73 -6.31
N VAL A 150 -3.45 21.80 -7.51
CA VAL A 150 -3.19 22.87 -8.47
C VAL A 150 -4.38 23.82 -8.41
N VAL A 151 -4.10 25.12 -8.27
CA VAL A 151 -5.14 26.16 -8.30
C VAL A 151 -5.44 26.44 -9.77
N GLY A 152 -6.67 26.11 -10.20
CA GLY A 152 -7.18 26.55 -11.49
C GLY A 152 -7.50 28.05 -11.44
N SER A 153 -7.29 28.74 -12.56
CA SER A 153 -7.70 30.13 -12.76
C SER A 153 -8.75 30.19 -13.85
N ILE A 154 -9.76 31.03 -13.65
CA ILE A 154 -10.89 31.20 -14.56
C ILE A 154 -10.98 32.68 -14.93
N SER A 155 -11.37 33.00 -16.16
CA SER A 155 -11.53 34.39 -16.58
C SER A 155 -12.76 35.02 -15.91
N ARG A 156 -12.76 36.35 -15.74
CA ARG A 156 -13.85 37.06 -15.04
C ARG A 156 -15.22 36.86 -15.69
N GLU A 157 -15.26 36.71 -17.01
CA GLU A 157 -16.48 36.53 -17.79
C GLU A 157 -17.10 35.14 -17.54
N GLU A 158 -16.26 34.13 -17.40
CA GLU A 158 -16.68 32.74 -17.12
C GLU A 158 -17.13 32.53 -15.67
N VAL A 159 -16.82 33.44 -14.74
CA VAL A 159 -17.24 33.35 -13.33
C VAL A 159 -18.77 33.35 -13.21
N ALA A 160 -19.47 34.11 -14.05
CA ALA A 160 -20.93 34.23 -13.97
C ALA A 160 -21.65 32.95 -14.43
N SER A 161 -21.00 32.13 -15.27
CA SER A 161 -21.52 30.86 -15.77
C SER A 161 -20.90 29.64 -15.11
N TYR A 162 -20.09 29.82 -14.06
CA TYR A 162 -19.38 28.72 -13.38
C TYR A 162 -20.29 28.03 -12.35
N GLU A 163 -20.40 26.70 -12.44
CA GLU A 163 -21.11 25.84 -11.48
C GLU A 163 -20.20 25.36 -10.32
#